data_AF-A0A3D1UUG6-F1
#
_entry.id   AF-A0A3D1UUG6-F1
#
_cell.length_a   1.000
_cell.length_b   1.000
_cell.length_c   1.000
_cell.angle_alpha   90.00
_cell.angle_beta   90.00
_cell.angle_gamma   90.00
#
_symmetry.space_group_name_H-M   'P 1'
#
loop_
_entity.id
_entity.type
_entity.pdbx_description
1 polymer ?
#
loop_
_entity_poly.entity_id
_entity_poly.type
_entity_poly.pdbx_seq_one_letter_code
_entity_poly.pdbx_strand_id
1 'polypeptide(L)'
;MGFIVKNYDFFRMQDWYPKLSSNSFPAVFLTLKDAEIAALAAGETSGAVVAALIPRLKLALRTFSGSRFVSVDSAAPTDTERFLKKRGAVSSAESAWAVLAESSKVRNAAAAGTVSCICVRPFRRMDVTREYRLFIREGKLLAMSQYWLIRHFRRLVKLKDAYWSKAEKFVNEIAPILEMRDCAMDIYFTASGKILIVDVNPWGPPTDPLMLNSWDRDWNNTSGCFIVPPPHTLSGDVNVSF
;
A
#
# COMPACT_ATOMS: atom_id res chain seq x y z
N MET A 1 -4.20 -10.10 36.04
CA MET A 1 -3.43 -10.36 34.81
C MET A 1 -4.13 -9.61 33.70
N GLY A 2 -3.76 -8.36 33.47
CA GLY A 2 -4.42 -7.53 32.45
C GLY A 2 -4.03 -8.06 31.08
N PHE A 3 -4.98 -8.60 30.33
CA PHE A 3 -4.78 -8.81 28.91
C PHE A 3 -4.52 -7.43 28.31
N ILE A 4 -3.31 -7.19 27.82
CA ILE A 4 -3.06 -6.06 26.92
C ILE A 4 -3.94 -6.36 25.70
N VAL A 5 -5.08 -5.69 25.63
CA VAL A 5 -5.88 -5.64 24.41
C VAL A 5 -4.94 -5.03 23.38
N LYS A 6 -4.37 -5.84 22.49
CA LYS A 6 -3.73 -5.30 21.30
C LYS A 6 -4.78 -4.43 20.62
N ASN A 7 -4.49 -3.14 20.47
CA ASN A 7 -5.35 -2.21 19.74
C ASN A 7 -5.56 -2.76 18.34
N TYR A 8 -6.72 -3.39 18.13
CA TYR A 8 -7.15 -3.88 16.83
C TYR A 8 -7.41 -2.68 15.93
N ASP A 9 -6.71 -2.64 14.80
CA ASP A 9 -6.92 -1.64 13.78
C ASP A 9 -6.89 -2.36 12.43
N PHE A 10 -8.07 -2.55 11.85
CA PHE A 10 -8.24 -3.33 10.62
C PHE A 10 -7.37 -2.81 9.47
N PHE A 11 -7.00 -1.53 9.45
CA PHE A 11 -6.18 -0.98 8.37
C PHE A 11 -4.70 -1.37 8.47
N ARG A 12 -4.28 -2.00 9.59
CA ARG A 12 -2.96 -2.59 9.72
C ARG A 12 -2.89 -3.91 8.98
N MET A 13 -1.78 -4.12 8.27
CA MET A 13 -1.59 -5.30 7.44
C MET A 13 -1.80 -6.61 8.21
N GLN A 14 -1.29 -6.72 9.42
CA GLN A 14 -1.43 -7.93 10.23
C GLN A 14 -2.89 -8.26 10.61
N ASP A 15 -3.79 -7.28 10.59
CA ASP A 15 -5.17 -7.39 11.05
C ASP A 15 -6.12 -7.72 9.87
N TRP A 16 -5.94 -7.07 8.70
CA TRP A 16 -6.72 -7.43 7.50
C TRP A 16 -6.18 -8.65 6.75
N TYR A 17 -4.86 -8.88 6.77
CA TYR A 17 -4.22 -9.91 5.93
C TYR A 17 -4.77 -11.32 6.18
N PRO A 18 -4.96 -11.81 7.41
CA PRO A 18 -5.46 -13.17 7.63
C PRO A 18 -6.81 -13.43 6.95
N LYS A 19 -7.68 -12.42 6.91
CA LYS A 19 -9.01 -12.51 6.30
C LYS A 19 -8.97 -12.44 4.78
N LEU A 20 -8.03 -11.69 4.20
CA LEU A 20 -7.96 -11.40 2.76
C LEU A 20 -6.75 -12.02 2.04
N SER A 21 -6.01 -12.90 2.71
CA SER A 21 -4.72 -13.46 2.25
C SER A 21 -4.81 -14.20 0.91
N SER A 22 -5.94 -14.85 0.62
CA SER A 22 -6.19 -15.54 -0.66
C SER A 22 -6.13 -14.60 -1.87
N ASN A 23 -6.35 -13.31 -1.64
CA ASN A 23 -6.35 -12.25 -2.64
C ASN A 23 -5.20 -11.27 -2.41
N SER A 24 -4.12 -11.63 -1.72
CA SER A 24 -2.96 -10.76 -1.53
C SER A 24 -1.65 -11.49 -1.85
N PHE A 25 -0.53 -10.77 -1.80
CA PHE A 25 0.77 -11.40 -1.88
C PHE A 25 1.02 -12.22 -0.60
N PRO A 26 1.68 -13.39 -0.69
CA PRO A 26 2.16 -14.09 0.49
C PRO A 26 2.96 -13.13 1.40
N ALA A 27 2.68 -13.16 2.70
CA ALA A 27 3.32 -12.29 3.67
C ALA A 27 3.72 -13.07 4.93
N VAL A 28 4.84 -12.65 5.54
CA VAL A 28 5.20 -13.06 6.90
C VAL A 28 5.45 -11.84 7.77
N PHE A 29 5.17 -11.98 9.05
CA PHE A 29 5.21 -10.89 10.02
C PHE A 29 6.26 -11.19 11.08
N LEU A 30 7.21 -10.29 11.25
CA LEU A 30 8.18 -10.32 12.34
C LEU A 30 7.76 -9.32 13.41
N THR A 31 7.19 -9.79 14.51
CA THR A 31 6.85 -8.94 15.65
C THR A 31 8.10 -8.23 16.17
N LEU A 32 7.98 -6.93 16.45
CA LEU A 32 9.04 -6.13 17.03
C LEU A 32 8.89 -6.06 18.55
N LYS A 33 10.01 -5.98 19.26
CA LYS A 33 10.06 -5.65 20.69
C LYS A 33 10.02 -4.14 20.88
N ASP A 34 9.64 -3.67 22.06
CA ASP A 34 9.57 -2.23 22.37
C ASP A 34 10.89 -1.50 22.11
N ALA A 35 12.03 -2.12 22.48
CA ALA A 35 13.35 -1.56 22.19
C ALA A 35 13.64 -1.46 20.68
N GLU A 36 13.17 -2.43 19.88
CA GLU A 36 13.33 -2.42 18.43
C GLU A 36 12.43 -1.36 17.79
N ILE A 37 11.22 -1.15 18.30
CA ILE A 37 10.31 -0.07 17.88
C ILE A 37 10.91 1.30 18.22
N ALA A 38 11.49 1.46 19.42
CA ALA A 38 12.16 2.69 19.83
C ALA A 38 13.37 2.99 18.93
N ALA A 39 14.22 2.00 18.66
CA ALA A 39 15.33 2.14 17.73
C ALA A 39 14.86 2.50 16.31
N LEU A 40 13.75 1.89 15.84
CA LEU A 40 13.13 2.23 14.56
C LEU A 40 12.68 3.69 14.53
N ALA A 41 11.96 4.16 15.55
CA ALA A 41 11.46 5.54 15.65
C ALA A 41 12.61 6.57 15.65
N ALA A 42 13.71 6.24 16.35
CA ALA A 42 14.94 7.03 16.37
C ALA A 42 15.71 7.00 15.04
N GLY A 43 15.39 6.09 14.13
CA GLY A 43 16.08 5.93 12.86
C GLY A 43 17.45 5.26 13.00
N GLU A 44 17.65 4.45 14.05
CA GLU A 44 18.91 3.77 14.30
C GLU A 44 19.14 2.66 13.28
N THR A 45 20.27 2.71 12.56
CA THR A 45 20.65 1.70 11.56
C THR A 45 21.67 0.69 12.06
N SER A 46 22.22 0.90 13.26
CA SER A 46 23.22 0.06 13.90
C SER A 46 23.10 0.11 15.43
N GLY A 47 23.88 -0.69 16.16
CA GLY A 47 23.83 -0.80 17.62
C GLY A 47 23.36 -2.17 18.10
N ALA A 48 23.38 -2.38 19.41
CA ALA A 48 23.11 -3.70 20.01
C ALA A 48 21.68 -4.20 19.74
N VAL A 49 20.69 -3.31 19.78
CA VAL A 49 19.28 -3.63 19.49
C VAL A 49 19.12 -4.09 18.05
N VAL A 50 19.66 -3.31 17.10
CA VAL A 50 19.63 -3.65 15.67
C VAL A 50 20.36 -4.97 15.42
N ALA A 51 21.57 -5.13 15.98
CA ALA A 51 22.36 -6.36 15.83
C ALA A 51 21.61 -7.60 16.32
N ALA A 52 20.82 -7.49 17.39
CA ALA A 52 19.99 -8.58 17.90
C ALA A 52 18.74 -8.87 17.03
N LEU A 53 18.19 -7.86 16.34
CA LEU A 53 17.06 -7.99 15.43
C LEU A 53 17.45 -8.67 14.10
N ILE A 54 18.62 -8.35 13.57
CA ILE A 54 19.05 -8.76 12.21
C ILE A 54 18.93 -10.27 11.96
N PRO A 55 19.34 -11.19 12.87
CA PRO A 55 19.16 -12.63 12.65
C PRO A 55 17.69 -13.07 12.50
N ARG A 56 16.77 -12.46 13.26
CA ARG A 56 15.32 -12.73 13.17
C ARG A 56 14.74 -12.21 11.85
N LEU A 57 15.13 -10.99 11.45
CA LEU A 57 14.72 -10.43 10.16
C LEU A 57 15.28 -11.23 8.99
N LYS A 58 16.51 -11.73 9.09
CA LYS A 58 17.11 -12.63 8.11
C LYS A 58 16.33 -13.94 7.98
N LEU A 59 15.84 -14.51 9.08
CA LEU A 59 14.98 -15.69 9.04
C LEU A 59 13.65 -15.40 8.35
N ALA A 60 12.99 -14.28 8.68
CA ALA A 60 11.74 -13.88 8.03
C ALA A 60 11.91 -13.64 6.51
N LEU A 61 13.02 -13.01 6.10
CA LEU A 61 13.33 -12.81 4.68
C LEU A 61 13.54 -14.13 3.93
N ARG A 62 14.13 -15.16 4.56
CA ARG A 62 14.40 -16.46 3.93
C ARG A 62 13.15 -17.20 3.50
N THR A 63 11.96 -16.84 4.00
CA THR A 63 10.68 -17.41 3.56
C THR A 63 10.44 -17.22 2.07
N PHE A 64 10.94 -16.14 1.47
CA PHE A 64 10.80 -15.86 0.05
C PHE A 64 12.15 -15.88 -0.66
N SER A 65 12.18 -16.43 -1.87
CA SER A 65 13.35 -16.39 -2.74
C SER A 65 13.47 -15.04 -3.47
N GLY A 66 14.66 -14.69 -3.94
CA GLY A 66 14.92 -13.46 -4.68
C GLY A 66 14.82 -12.19 -3.83
N SER A 67 14.50 -11.06 -4.43
CA SER A 67 14.30 -9.80 -3.69
C SER A 67 12.99 -9.83 -2.90
N ARG A 68 12.94 -9.09 -1.80
CA ARG A 68 11.76 -8.92 -0.95
C ARG A 68 11.32 -7.47 -0.94
N PHE A 69 10.08 -7.25 -0.52
CA PHE A 69 9.55 -5.96 -0.14
C PHE A 69 9.33 -5.99 1.37
N VAL A 70 9.67 -4.90 2.04
CA VAL A 70 9.44 -4.75 3.49
C VAL A 70 8.67 -3.46 3.78
N SER A 71 7.78 -3.56 4.75
CA SER A 71 7.06 -2.45 5.36
C SER A 71 6.92 -2.72 6.85
N VAL A 72 6.44 -1.73 7.61
CA VAL A 72 5.77 -2.04 8.88
C VAL A 72 4.30 -2.31 8.61
N ASP A 73 3.56 -2.71 9.64
CA ASP A 73 2.14 -3.03 9.58
C ASP A 73 1.23 -1.85 9.23
N SER A 74 1.69 -0.61 9.45
CA SER A 74 0.92 0.61 9.19
C SER A 74 1.47 1.49 8.06
N ALA A 75 2.68 1.23 7.57
CA ALA A 75 3.33 2.11 6.59
C ALA A 75 4.43 1.40 5.78
N ALA A 76 4.51 1.73 4.49
CA ALA A 76 5.62 1.36 3.62
C ALA A 76 6.66 2.50 3.50
N PRO A 77 7.97 2.20 3.39
CA PRO A 77 9.06 3.18 3.34
C PRO A 77 9.21 3.86 1.97
N THR A 78 8.09 4.29 1.40
CA THR A 78 7.95 4.83 0.03
C THR A 78 8.66 6.16 -0.19
N ASP A 79 9.00 6.86 0.89
CA ASP A 79 9.62 8.19 0.94
C ASP A 79 11.16 8.15 0.93
N THR A 80 11.78 6.97 0.99
CA THR A 80 13.25 6.86 1.00
C THR A 80 13.85 6.92 -0.40
N GLU A 81 15.02 7.53 -0.54
CA GLU A 81 15.76 7.57 -1.81
C GLU A 81 16.04 6.15 -2.33
N ARG A 82 16.35 5.24 -1.41
CA ARG A 82 16.59 3.83 -1.73
C ARG A 82 15.35 3.15 -2.29
N PHE A 83 14.17 3.41 -1.72
CA PHE A 83 12.92 2.90 -2.26
C PHE A 83 12.72 3.39 -3.70
N LEU A 84 12.95 4.67 -3.98
CA LEU A 84 12.81 5.24 -5.32
C LEU A 84 13.80 4.60 -6.31
N LYS A 85 15.07 4.47 -5.92
CA LYS A 85 16.14 3.88 -6.77
C LYS A 85 15.95 2.39 -7.05
N LYS A 86 15.50 1.62 -6.06
CA LYS A 86 15.37 0.15 -6.14
C LYS A 86 13.92 -0.34 -6.25
N ARG A 87 12.96 0.59 -6.36
CA ARG A 87 11.52 0.34 -6.38
C ARG A 87 11.03 -0.48 -5.18
N GLY A 88 11.63 -0.27 -4.01
CA GLY A 88 11.33 -1.01 -2.78
C GLY A 88 11.94 -2.42 -2.68
N ALA A 89 12.77 -2.84 -3.63
CA ALA A 89 13.45 -4.14 -3.55
C ALA A 89 14.57 -4.15 -2.49
N VAL A 90 14.53 -5.12 -1.59
CA VAL A 90 15.59 -5.41 -0.61
C VAL A 90 16.13 -6.84 -0.75
N SER A 91 17.42 -7.04 -0.47
CA SER A 91 18.12 -8.32 -0.67
C SER A 91 18.74 -8.90 0.62
N SER A 92 18.95 -8.09 1.65
CA SER A 92 19.46 -8.51 2.95
C SER A 92 18.68 -7.90 4.12
N ALA A 93 18.86 -8.45 5.33
CA ALA A 93 18.22 -7.99 6.55
C ALA A 93 18.69 -6.58 6.96
N GLU A 94 19.98 -6.31 6.85
CA GLU A 94 20.60 -5.00 7.10
C GLU A 94 19.98 -3.97 6.16
N SER A 95 19.85 -4.35 4.90
CA SER A 95 19.28 -3.52 3.88
C SER A 95 17.75 -3.32 4.10
N ALA A 96 17.05 -4.33 4.59
CA ALA A 96 15.63 -4.22 4.93
C ALA A 96 15.40 -3.32 6.14
N TRP A 97 16.24 -3.43 7.16
CA TRP A 97 16.17 -2.57 8.33
C TRP A 97 16.51 -1.11 7.98
N ALA A 98 17.61 -0.88 7.26
CA ALA A 98 18.05 0.46 6.88
C ALA A 98 16.96 1.24 6.13
N VAL A 99 16.28 0.62 5.15
CA VAL A 99 15.22 1.31 4.40
C VAL A 99 14.00 1.64 5.26
N LEU A 100 13.71 0.83 6.29
CA LEU A 100 12.63 1.13 7.25
C LEU A 100 13.04 2.25 8.20
N ALA A 101 14.25 2.19 8.76
CA ALA A 101 14.78 3.18 9.69
C ALA A 101 15.07 4.55 9.04
N GLU A 102 15.38 4.59 7.74
CA GLU A 102 15.57 5.84 7.00
C GLU A 102 14.24 6.52 6.61
N SER A 103 13.11 5.79 6.63
CA SER A 103 11.81 6.34 6.25
C SER A 103 11.22 7.21 7.34
N SER A 104 10.94 8.47 7.02
CA SER A 104 10.24 9.39 7.92
C SER A 104 8.82 8.90 8.23
N LYS A 105 8.12 8.34 7.24
CA LYS A 105 6.78 7.76 7.43
C LYS A 105 6.79 6.61 8.43
N VAL A 106 7.72 5.68 8.26
CA VAL A 106 7.85 4.51 9.15
C VAL A 106 8.28 4.94 10.55
N ARG A 107 9.22 5.86 10.67
CA ARG A 107 9.66 6.43 11.95
C ARG A 107 8.53 7.12 12.70
N ASN A 108 7.76 7.96 12.01
CA ASN A 108 6.62 8.66 12.60
C ASN A 108 5.53 7.67 13.05
N ALA A 109 5.27 6.63 12.25
CA ALA A 109 4.35 5.56 12.65
C ALA A 109 4.83 4.82 13.91
N ALA A 110 6.13 4.50 13.98
CA ALA A 110 6.72 3.87 15.16
C ALA A 110 6.63 4.78 16.41
N ALA A 111 6.95 6.06 16.27
CA ALA A 111 6.82 7.06 17.34
C ALA A 111 5.36 7.26 17.79
N ALA A 112 4.40 7.14 16.87
CA ALA A 112 2.97 7.22 17.14
C ALA A 112 2.38 5.94 17.77
N GLY A 113 3.19 4.89 17.96
CA GLY A 113 2.72 3.62 18.53
C GLY A 113 1.85 2.77 17.59
N THR A 114 1.85 3.07 16.29
CA THR A 114 1.06 2.33 15.28
C THR A 114 1.84 1.21 14.61
N VAL A 115 3.04 0.91 15.11
CA VAL A 115 3.91 -0.17 14.60
C VAL A 115 3.99 -1.30 15.61
N SER A 116 3.87 -2.54 15.14
CA SER A 116 4.12 -3.72 15.99
C SER A 116 4.89 -4.83 15.29
N CYS A 117 5.01 -4.80 13.97
CA CYS A 117 5.78 -5.79 13.24
C CYS A 117 6.38 -5.25 11.95
N ILE A 118 7.37 -5.98 11.42
CA ILE A 118 7.83 -5.85 10.04
C ILE A 118 7.08 -6.86 9.19
N CYS A 119 6.45 -6.37 8.12
CA CYS A 119 5.81 -7.18 7.10
C CYS A 119 6.83 -7.47 5.99
N VAL A 120 7.02 -8.75 5.67
CA VAL A 120 7.87 -9.19 4.57
C VAL A 120 7.00 -9.83 3.50
N ARG A 121 7.16 -9.38 2.25
CA ARG A 121 6.47 -9.92 1.06
C ARG A 121 7.49 -10.25 -0.04
N PRO A 122 7.21 -11.18 -0.96
CA PRO A 122 8.06 -11.34 -2.14
C PRO A 122 8.05 -10.06 -2.97
N PHE A 123 9.21 -9.61 -3.44
CA PHE A 123 9.26 -8.46 -4.33
C PHE A 123 8.73 -8.83 -5.70
N ARG A 124 7.81 -8.02 -6.22
CA ARG A 124 7.36 -8.10 -7.61
C ARG A 124 7.47 -6.72 -8.23
N ARG A 125 8.06 -6.67 -9.42
CA ARG A 125 8.04 -5.45 -10.24
C ARG A 125 6.65 -5.30 -10.83
N MET A 126 5.87 -4.40 -10.26
CA MET A 126 4.50 -4.12 -10.69
C MET A 126 4.50 -3.15 -11.87
N ASP A 127 3.63 -3.41 -12.85
CA ASP A 127 3.35 -2.47 -13.93
C ASP A 127 2.35 -1.42 -13.40
N VAL A 128 2.81 -0.17 -13.34
CA VAL A 128 2.07 0.99 -12.82
C VAL A 128 0.67 1.17 -13.42
N THR A 129 0.43 0.64 -14.63
CA THR A 129 -0.87 0.74 -15.31
C THR A 129 -1.91 -0.27 -14.82
N ARG A 130 -1.51 -1.19 -13.95
CA ARG A 130 -2.34 -2.25 -13.37
C ARG A 130 -2.64 -2.00 -11.90
N GLU A 131 -2.17 -0.90 -11.34
CA GLU A 131 -2.42 -0.49 -9.95
C GLU A 131 -3.59 0.50 -9.89
N TYR A 132 -4.55 0.22 -9.01
CA TYR A 132 -5.76 1.00 -8.83
C TYR A 132 -6.10 1.11 -7.34
N ARG A 133 -6.79 2.18 -6.96
CA ARG A 133 -7.46 2.32 -5.67
C ARG A 133 -8.96 2.15 -5.85
N LEU A 134 -9.54 1.23 -5.10
CA LEU A 134 -10.98 1.04 -4.99
C LEU A 134 -11.51 1.88 -3.84
N PHE A 135 -12.66 2.50 -4.02
CA PHE A 135 -13.38 3.24 -2.98
C PHE A 135 -14.65 2.47 -2.67
N ILE A 136 -14.64 1.81 -1.52
CA ILE A 136 -15.68 0.89 -1.07
C ILE A 136 -16.43 1.55 0.08
N ARG A 137 -17.76 1.63 -0.03
CA ARG A 137 -18.62 2.17 1.02
C ARG A 137 -19.85 1.28 1.17
N GLU A 138 -20.25 1.02 2.40
CA GLU A 138 -21.32 0.08 2.75
C GLU A 138 -21.11 -1.31 2.11
N GLY A 139 -19.84 -1.71 1.90
CA GLY A 139 -19.46 -2.96 1.26
C GLY A 139 -19.64 -2.99 -0.26
N LYS A 140 -19.89 -1.84 -0.90
CA LYS A 140 -20.08 -1.71 -2.35
C LYS A 140 -18.98 -0.86 -2.98
N LEU A 141 -18.59 -1.20 -4.20
CA LEU A 141 -17.65 -0.40 -4.98
C LEU A 141 -18.36 0.86 -5.52
N LEU A 142 -17.94 2.03 -5.05
CA LEU A 142 -18.50 3.32 -5.52
C LEU A 142 -17.64 3.96 -6.60
N ALA A 143 -16.32 3.85 -6.50
CA ALA A 143 -15.41 4.40 -7.48
C ALA A 143 -14.11 3.61 -7.54
N MET A 144 -13.38 3.77 -8.64
CA MET A 144 -12.06 3.20 -8.84
C MET A 144 -11.17 4.24 -9.50
N SER A 145 -9.98 4.49 -8.95
CA SER A 145 -9.00 5.39 -9.52
C SER A 145 -7.78 4.63 -10.01
N GLN A 146 -7.23 5.02 -11.15
CA GLN A 146 -5.83 4.72 -11.47
C GLN A 146 -4.93 5.19 -10.30
N TYR A 147 -3.98 4.35 -9.88
CA TYR A 147 -3.11 4.69 -8.74
C TYR A 147 -2.03 5.71 -9.15
N TRP A 148 -1.32 5.43 -10.25
CA TRP A 148 -0.20 6.26 -10.70
C TRP A 148 -0.67 7.38 -11.63
N LEU A 149 -0.63 8.62 -11.16
CA LEU A 149 -1.12 9.79 -11.90
C LEU A 149 -0.10 10.42 -12.87
N ILE A 150 0.98 9.69 -13.17
CA ILE A 150 2.17 10.23 -13.86
C ILE A 150 1.95 10.63 -15.32
N ARG A 151 0.96 10.04 -16.01
CA ARG A 151 0.61 10.37 -17.39
C ARG A 151 -0.69 9.69 -17.82
N HIS A 152 -1.24 10.16 -18.94
CA HIS A 152 -2.27 9.45 -19.68
C HIS A 152 -1.75 8.13 -20.28
N PHE A 153 -2.42 7.02 -19.97
CA PHE A 153 -2.16 5.74 -20.63
C PHE A 153 -3.33 5.39 -21.55
N ARG A 154 -3.20 5.72 -22.84
CA ARG A 154 -4.25 5.52 -23.86
C ARG A 154 -4.84 4.11 -23.87
N ARG A 155 -4.05 3.08 -23.59
CA ARG A 155 -4.52 1.69 -23.51
C ARG A 155 -5.55 1.44 -22.41
N LEU A 156 -5.48 2.18 -21.31
CA LEU A 156 -6.38 2.01 -20.16
C LEU A 156 -7.79 2.52 -20.46
N VAL A 157 -7.94 3.49 -21.36
CA VAL A 157 -9.25 3.99 -21.80
C VAL A 157 -10.14 2.86 -22.29
N LYS A 158 -9.57 1.92 -23.07
CA LYS A 158 -10.30 0.77 -23.61
C LYS A 158 -10.53 -0.35 -22.59
N LEU A 159 -9.79 -0.34 -21.48
CA LEU A 159 -9.87 -1.37 -20.45
C LEU A 159 -10.69 -0.96 -19.25
N LYS A 160 -11.06 0.33 -19.12
CA LYS A 160 -11.66 0.90 -17.90
C LYS A 160 -12.92 0.16 -17.47
N ASP A 161 -13.82 -0.15 -18.41
CA ASP A 161 -15.10 -0.79 -18.11
C ASP A 161 -14.90 -2.27 -17.76
N ALA A 162 -13.99 -2.96 -18.47
CA ALA A 162 -13.64 -4.34 -18.16
C ALA A 162 -12.96 -4.49 -16.78
N TYR A 163 -12.10 -3.55 -16.40
CA TYR A 163 -11.49 -3.53 -15.07
C TYR A 163 -12.50 -3.16 -14.00
N TRP A 164 -13.41 -2.21 -14.28
CA TRP A 164 -14.51 -1.86 -13.38
C TRP A 164 -15.35 -3.09 -13.04
N SER A 165 -15.87 -3.81 -14.05
CA SER A 165 -16.70 -4.99 -13.82
C SER A 165 -15.97 -6.10 -13.03
N LYS A 166 -14.66 -6.25 -13.25
CA LYS A 166 -13.84 -7.20 -12.46
C LYS A 166 -13.69 -6.75 -11.01
N ALA A 167 -13.45 -5.46 -10.77
CA ALA A 167 -13.33 -4.90 -9.43
C ALA A 167 -14.65 -4.98 -8.67
N GLU A 168 -15.78 -4.68 -9.32
CA GLU A 168 -17.12 -4.76 -8.73
C GLU A 168 -17.44 -6.20 -8.31
N LYS A 169 -17.22 -7.17 -9.21
CA LYS A 169 -17.38 -8.59 -8.89
C LYS A 169 -16.49 -9.01 -7.72
N PHE A 170 -15.23 -8.60 -7.73
CA PHE A 170 -14.29 -8.89 -6.66
C PHE A 170 -14.74 -8.31 -5.31
N VAL A 171 -15.20 -7.05 -5.27
CA VAL A 171 -15.72 -6.42 -4.04
C VAL A 171 -16.93 -7.17 -3.51
N ASN A 172 -17.86 -7.57 -4.39
CA ASN A 172 -19.02 -8.38 -3.98
C ASN A 172 -18.61 -9.74 -3.40
N GLU A 173 -17.57 -10.38 -3.95
CA GLU A 173 -17.04 -11.66 -3.45
C GLU A 173 -16.39 -11.53 -2.07
N ILE A 174 -15.67 -10.44 -1.80
CA ILE A 174 -15.00 -10.22 -0.50
C ILE A 174 -15.87 -9.51 0.54
N ALA A 175 -16.98 -8.90 0.15
CA ALA A 175 -17.84 -8.13 1.06
C ALA A 175 -18.27 -8.89 2.33
N PRO A 176 -18.56 -10.22 2.31
CA PRO A 176 -18.91 -10.97 3.52
C PRO A 176 -17.77 -11.09 4.54
N ILE A 177 -16.52 -11.03 4.09
CA ILE A 177 -15.31 -11.20 4.93
C ILE A 177 -14.59 -9.86 5.19
N LEU A 178 -15.03 -8.80 4.53
CA LEU A 178 -14.53 -7.44 4.70
C LEU A 178 -15.20 -6.80 5.91
N GLU A 179 -14.47 -6.69 7.02
CA GLU A 179 -15.04 -6.15 8.26
C GLU A 179 -15.29 -4.65 8.19
N MET A 180 -14.38 -3.90 7.57
CA MET A 180 -14.55 -2.48 7.31
C MET A 180 -15.29 -2.27 5.99
N ARG A 181 -16.59 -2.00 6.10
CA ARG A 181 -17.48 -1.76 4.96
C ARG A 181 -17.19 -0.44 4.23
N ASP A 182 -16.49 0.47 4.90
CA ASP A 182 -16.06 1.76 4.37
C ASP A 182 -14.52 1.78 4.38
N CYS A 183 -13.90 1.71 3.21
CA CYS A 183 -12.45 1.73 3.06
C CYS A 183 -12.00 2.13 1.65
N ALA A 184 -10.74 2.53 1.55
CA ALA A 184 -10.02 2.62 0.30
C ALA A 184 -9.07 1.42 0.16
N MET A 185 -9.14 0.68 -0.94
CA MET A 185 -8.35 -0.55 -1.11
C MET A 185 -7.44 -0.43 -2.32
N ASP A 186 -6.13 -0.50 -2.10
CA ASP A 186 -5.16 -0.52 -3.19
C ASP A 186 -5.03 -1.93 -3.72
N ILE A 187 -5.13 -2.06 -5.04
CA ILE A 187 -5.14 -3.33 -5.73
C ILE A 187 -4.18 -3.33 -6.93
N TYR A 188 -3.84 -4.54 -7.36
CA TYR A 188 -3.10 -4.81 -8.57
C TYR A 188 -3.78 -5.87 -9.43
N PHE A 189 -4.00 -5.57 -10.70
CA PHE A 189 -4.44 -6.54 -11.69
C PHE A 189 -3.25 -7.36 -12.22
N THR A 190 -3.25 -8.68 -12.01
CA THR A 190 -2.23 -9.56 -12.58
C THR A 190 -2.35 -9.66 -14.10
N ALA A 191 -1.35 -10.25 -14.76
CA ALA A 191 -1.38 -10.54 -16.21
C ALA A 191 -2.64 -11.32 -16.64
N SER A 192 -3.07 -12.28 -15.81
CA SER A 192 -4.30 -13.07 -16.01
C SER A 192 -5.58 -12.35 -15.59
N GLY A 193 -5.48 -11.12 -15.05
CA GLY A 193 -6.61 -10.32 -14.62
C GLY A 193 -7.19 -10.69 -13.26
N LYS A 194 -6.47 -11.48 -12.45
CA LYS A 194 -6.78 -11.66 -11.02
C LYS A 194 -6.45 -10.36 -10.27
N ILE A 195 -7.17 -10.09 -9.19
CA ILE A 195 -6.91 -8.95 -8.32
C ILE A 195 -6.06 -9.41 -7.13
N LEU A 196 -5.01 -8.64 -6.84
CA LEU A 196 -4.21 -8.76 -5.62
C LEU A 196 -4.37 -7.47 -4.80
N ILE A 197 -4.80 -7.58 -3.56
CA ILE A 197 -4.83 -6.52 -2.56
C ILE A 197 -3.39 -6.19 -2.17
N VAL A 198 -3.04 -4.93 -2.36
CA VAL A 198 -1.75 -4.35 -2.01
C VAL A 198 -1.81 -3.75 -0.61
N ASP A 199 -2.89 -3.04 -0.31
CA ASP A 199 -3.11 -2.34 0.95
C ASP A 199 -4.59 -2.03 1.20
N VAL A 200 -4.97 -1.82 2.46
CA VAL A 200 -6.33 -1.42 2.87
C VAL A 200 -6.21 -0.20 3.79
N ASN A 201 -6.87 0.88 3.39
CA ASN A 201 -6.75 2.20 4.00
C ASN A 201 -8.10 2.70 4.52
N PRO A 202 -8.10 3.59 5.53
CA PRO A 202 -9.31 4.23 6.01
C PRO A 202 -10.10 4.96 4.91
N TRP A 203 -11.40 5.09 5.13
CA TRP A 203 -12.24 5.96 4.33
C TRP A 203 -12.02 7.42 4.76
N GLY A 204 -11.66 8.30 3.82
CA GLY A 204 -11.37 9.70 4.13
C GLY A 204 -9.88 10.02 4.34
N PRO A 205 -9.56 11.27 4.72
CA PRO A 205 -8.22 11.66 5.12
C PRO A 205 -7.69 10.77 6.27
N PRO A 206 -6.38 10.42 6.28
CA PRO A 206 -5.30 10.96 5.45
C PRO A 206 -5.12 10.26 4.09
N THR A 207 -5.98 9.32 3.71
CA THR A 207 -5.84 8.58 2.46
C THR A 207 -6.03 9.49 1.25
N ASP A 208 -5.17 9.41 0.24
CA ASP A 208 -5.27 10.25 -0.96
C ASP A 208 -6.47 9.84 -1.85
N PRO A 209 -7.36 10.77 -2.26
CA PRO A 209 -8.47 10.47 -3.17
C PRO A 209 -8.05 10.25 -4.63
N LEU A 210 -6.79 10.49 -5.00
CA LEU A 210 -6.22 10.31 -6.34
C LEU A 210 -7.04 11.04 -7.42
N MET A 211 -7.49 10.34 -8.47
CA MET A 211 -8.29 10.94 -9.56
C MET A 211 -9.65 11.50 -9.11
N LEU A 212 -10.09 11.19 -7.88
CA LEU A 212 -11.30 11.79 -7.33
C LEU A 212 -11.06 13.22 -6.82
N ASN A 213 -9.81 13.69 -6.76
CA ASN A 213 -9.33 15.03 -6.37
C ASN A 213 -9.62 15.45 -4.91
N SER A 214 -10.80 15.11 -4.37
CA SER A 214 -11.24 15.45 -3.02
C SER A 214 -12.11 14.35 -2.42
N TRP A 215 -12.08 14.24 -1.09
CA TRP A 215 -13.05 13.44 -0.33
C TRP A 215 -14.38 14.15 -0.15
N ASP A 216 -14.39 15.48 -0.22
CA ASP A 216 -15.59 16.30 -0.19
C ASP A 216 -16.28 16.23 -1.56
N ARG A 217 -17.08 15.18 -1.72
CA ARG A 217 -17.85 14.89 -2.92
C ARG A 217 -19.09 14.07 -2.57
N ASP A 218 -20.04 14.03 -3.50
CA ASP A 218 -21.18 13.12 -3.38
C ASP A 218 -20.74 11.67 -3.60
N TRP A 219 -20.96 10.85 -2.59
CA TRP A 219 -20.67 9.41 -2.57
C TRP A 219 -21.95 8.57 -2.64
N ASN A 220 -23.11 9.17 -2.89
CA ASN A 220 -24.38 8.43 -2.99
C ASN A 220 -24.52 7.66 -4.31
N ASN A 221 -23.71 8.00 -5.32
CA ASN A 221 -23.79 7.42 -6.66
C ASN A 221 -22.48 6.76 -7.09
N THR A 222 -22.61 5.59 -7.72
CA THR A 222 -21.49 4.90 -8.36
C THR A 222 -20.92 5.76 -9.50
N SER A 223 -19.62 6.04 -9.42
CA SER A 223 -18.94 6.96 -10.33
C SER A 223 -18.02 6.25 -11.34
N GLY A 224 -17.81 4.94 -11.21
CA GLY A 224 -17.05 4.13 -12.17
C GLY A 224 -15.53 4.25 -12.03
N CYS A 225 -14.83 3.98 -13.15
CA CYS A 225 -13.37 3.93 -13.23
C CYS A 225 -12.78 5.23 -13.81
N PHE A 226 -11.95 5.90 -13.02
CA PHE A 226 -11.23 7.12 -13.36
C PHE A 226 -9.80 6.81 -13.79
N ILE A 227 -9.42 7.37 -14.94
CA ILE A 227 -8.07 7.29 -15.51
C ILE A 227 -7.59 8.70 -15.83
N VAL A 228 -6.28 8.92 -15.79
CA VAL A 228 -5.70 10.23 -16.13
C VAL A 228 -6.15 10.63 -17.55
N PRO A 229 -6.75 11.81 -17.76
CA PRO A 229 -7.21 12.26 -19.08
C PRO A 229 -6.02 12.54 -20.02
N PRO A 230 -6.22 12.55 -21.35
CA PRO A 230 -5.19 12.99 -22.27
C PRO A 230 -4.77 14.44 -21.96
N PRO A 231 -3.49 14.80 -22.14
CA PRO A 231 -3.06 16.18 -21.97
C PRO A 231 -3.83 17.09 -22.92
N HIS A 232 -4.23 18.26 -22.44
CA HIS A 232 -4.83 19.29 -23.27
C HIS A 232 -3.74 19.95 -24.12
N THR A 233 -3.90 19.91 -25.45
CA THR A 233 -3.07 20.72 -26.35
C THR A 233 -3.60 22.14 -26.31
N LEU A 234 -2.82 23.09 -25.77
CA LEU A 234 -3.09 24.51 -25.96
C LEU A 234 -2.59 24.88 -27.37
N SER A 235 -3.52 25.15 -28.29
CA SER A 235 -3.21 25.72 -29.60
C SER A 235 -3.52 27.22 -29.59
N GLY A 236 -2.49 28.04 -29.78
CA GLY A 236 -2.56 29.50 -29.87
C GLY A 236 -1.14 30.08 -29.92
N ASP A 237 -0.98 31.26 -30.53
CA ASP A 237 0.32 31.95 -30.57
C ASP A 237 0.76 32.32 -29.15
N VAL A 238 1.70 31.54 -28.61
CA VAL A 238 2.34 31.87 -27.34
C VAL A 238 3.35 32.98 -27.63
N ASN A 239 2.90 34.23 -27.54
CA ASN A 239 3.82 35.37 -27.50
C ASN A 239 4.58 35.34 -26.19
N VAL A 240 5.76 34.72 -26.21
CA VAL A 240 6.74 34.82 -25.14
C VAL A 240 7.49 36.13 -25.34
N SER A 241 7.09 37.18 -24.64
CA SER A 241 7.89 38.40 -24.52
C SER A 241 9.07 38.13 -23.57
N PHE A 242 10.28 38.22 -24.09
CA PHE A 242 11.53 38.23 -23.32
C PHE A 242 11.80 39.60 -22.71
#